data_AF-A0A2N0A1Z3-F1
#
_entry.id   AF-A0A2N0A1Z3-F1
#
_cell.length_a   1.000
_cell.length_b   1.000
_cell.length_c   1.000
_cell.angle_alpha   90.00
_cell.angle_beta   90.00
_cell.angle_gamma   90.00
#
_symmetry.space_group_name_H-M   'P 1'
#
loop_
_entity.id
_entity.type
_entity.pdbx_description
1 polymer ?
#
loop_
_entity_poly.entity_id
_entity_poly.type
_entity_poly.pdbx_seq_one_letter_code
_entity_poly.pdbx_strand_id
1 'polypeptide(L)'
;MIFYVFIDGIGFGENDPDKNPFSKYAKGIFLPLGGKAIPDDSPSRVQELTYLKTDASMGIKGLPQSATGQTSLWTGINACQVLNRHMSGFPTFTLKRIIAKYSIIRILEENGFKADLLNCYTPGFAEHIKKNPRHVSASTLIQMAADKPLKDMDDLREGKGLYMDISRDFLRKFGRDFIDKDDPVLEIQDPYKTGNEIIPAMKDHTLCIYEYFITDKVGHKMNWKGAEKCISDLENFLLGVLDAMDPEQDQLIVTSDHGNLEDLTVDVHTVNPVPTILYGKFTEQMKDKIHALKDIPHAIYDCLGLQIQMSEQEFVQTSSN
;
A
#
# COMPACT_ATOMS: atom_id res chain seq x y z
N MET A 1 14.08 9.18 4.86
CA MET A 1 12.65 8.84 5.08
C MET A 1 12.35 7.47 4.45
N ILE A 2 11.43 6.67 5.01
CA ILE A 2 10.87 5.49 4.34
C ILE A 2 9.53 5.89 3.72
N PHE A 3 9.44 5.86 2.40
CA PHE A 3 8.20 6.07 1.65
C PHE A 3 7.62 4.72 1.26
N TYR A 4 6.49 4.38 1.86
CA TYR A 4 5.86 3.08 1.73
C TYR A 4 4.55 3.21 0.94
N VAL A 5 4.59 2.81 -0.33
CA VAL A 5 3.43 2.76 -1.22
C VAL A 5 2.81 1.37 -1.18
N PHE A 6 1.57 1.30 -0.74
CA PHE A 6 0.76 0.09 -0.77
C PHE A 6 -0.26 0.17 -1.89
N ILE A 7 -0.23 -0.82 -2.78
CA ILE A 7 -1.11 -0.94 -3.94
C ILE A 7 -1.95 -2.21 -3.72
N ASP A 8 -3.25 -2.06 -3.49
CA ASP A 8 -4.16 -3.16 -3.18
C ASP A 8 -4.40 -4.04 -4.42
N GLY A 9 -4.21 -5.35 -4.31
CA GLY A 9 -4.54 -6.29 -5.40
C GLY A 9 -3.61 -6.27 -6.62
N ILE A 10 -2.29 -6.36 -6.45
CA ILE A 10 -1.33 -6.57 -7.55
C ILE A 10 -0.36 -7.72 -7.26
N GLY A 11 -0.08 -8.56 -8.26
CA GLY A 11 0.83 -9.70 -8.15
C GLY A 11 1.75 -9.86 -9.37
N PHE A 12 2.65 -10.84 -9.30
CA PHE A 12 3.41 -11.29 -10.47
C PHE A 12 2.55 -12.23 -11.33
N GLY A 13 2.22 -11.80 -12.55
CA GLY A 13 1.45 -12.58 -13.50
C GLY A 13 2.27 -13.13 -14.66
N GLU A 14 1.60 -13.88 -15.54
CA GLU A 14 2.19 -14.41 -16.77
C GLU A 14 2.44 -13.31 -17.80
N ASN A 15 3.42 -13.51 -18.69
CA ASN A 15 3.63 -12.62 -19.84
C ASN A 15 2.61 -12.94 -20.95
N ASP A 16 1.36 -12.65 -20.67
CA ASP A 16 0.23 -12.83 -21.58
C ASP A 16 -0.59 -11.53 -21.65
N PRO A 17 -0.58 -10.78 -22.76
CA PRO A 17 -1.29 -9.51 -22.90
C PRO A 17 -2.82 -9.65 -23.00
N ASP A 18 -3.37 -10.86 -23.11
CA ASP A 18 -4.82 -11.11 -23.08
C ASP A 18 -5.32 -11.53 -21.69
N LYS A 19 -4.38 -11.77 -20.75
CA LYS A 19 -4.66 -12.11 -19.34
C LYS A 19 -4.16 -11.06 -18.36
N ASN A 20 -2.93 -10.60 -18.55
CA ASN A 20 -2.19 -9.76 -17.62
C ASN A 20 -2.07 -8.31 -18.15
N PRO A 21 -2.78 -7.34 -17.56
CA PRO A 21 -2.66 -5.93 -17.90
C PRO A 21 -1.25 -5.36 -17.77
N PHE A 22 -0.41 -5.86 -16.86
CA PHE A 22 0.97 -5.41 -16.76
C PHE A 22 1.78 -5.86 -17.99
N SER A 23 1.53 -7.06 -18.52
CA SER A 23 2.13 -7.47 -19.80
C SER A 23 1.65 -6.57 -20.95
N LYS A 24 0.39 -6.12 -20.93
CA LYS A 24 -0.17 -5.30 -22.02
C LYS A 24 0.23 -3.83 -21.96
N TYR A 25 0.19 -3.21 -20.79
CA TYR A 25 0.19 -1.76 -20.62
C TYR A 25 1.38 -1.19 -19.86
N ALA A 26 2.09 -1.97 -19.03
CA ALA A 26 3.24 -1.46 -18.30
C ALA A 26 4.36 -1.05 -19.27
N LYS A 27 5.05 0.04 -18.96
CA LYS A 27 6.12 0.61 -19.78
C LYS A 27 7.43 0.79 -19.02
N GLY A 28 7.44 0.61 -17.70
CA GLY A 28 8.63 0.77 -16.88
C GLY A 28 8.56 -0.09 -15.62
N ILE A 29 8.32 0.54 -14.48
CA ILE A 29 8.44 -0.03 -13.13
C ILE A 29 7.62 -1.32 -12.96
N PHE A 30 6.50 -1.50 -13.67
CA PHE A 30 5.68 -2.70 -13.53
C PHE A 30 5.88 -3.75 -14.63
N LEU A 31 6.84 -3.58 -15.55
CA LEU A 31 7.16 -4.60 -16.55
C LEU A 31 7.44 -5.99 -15.93
N PRO A 32 8.16 -6.13 -14.80
CA PRO A 32 8.39 -7.43 -14.18
C PRO A 32 7.13 -8.14 -13.70
N LEU A 33 6.08 -7.40 -13.32
CA LEU A 33 4.77 -7.98 -12.95
C LEU A 33 4.06 -8.57 -14.18
N GLY A 34 4.40 -8.08 -15.37
CA GLY A 34 4.02 -8.59 -16.67
C GLY A 34 4.92 -9.70 -17.22
N GLY A 35 5.88 -10.21 -16.43
CA GLY A 35 6.87 -11.19 -16.90
C GLY A 35 7.84 -10.64 -17.94
N LYS A 36 8.06 -9.31 -17.97
CA LYS A 36 8.99 -8.63 -18.88
C LYS A 36 10.18 -8.06 -18.12
N ALA A 37 11.34 -8.03 -18.76
CA ALA A 37 12.53 -7.38 -18.20
C ALA A 37 12.41 -5.85 -18.32
N ILE A 38 13.10 -5.13 -17.43
CA ILE A 38 13.34 -3.69 -17.57
C ILE A 38 14.33 -3.48 -18.73
N PRO A 39 14.03 -2.59 -19.71
CA PRO A 39 14.94 -2.29 -20.81
C PRO A 39 16.27 -1.67 -20.33
N ASP A 40 17.39 -2.04 -20.98
CA ASP A 40 18.74 -1.56 -20.65
C ASP A 40 18.93 -0.03 -20.81
N ASP A 41 18.05 0.63 -21.58
CA ASP A 41 18.02 2.09 -21.78
C ASP A 41 17.09 2.81 -20.79
N SER A 42 16.49 2.10 -19.83
CA SER A 42 15.69 2.69 -18.76
C SER A 42 16.56 3.59 -17.86
N PRO A 43 15.99 4.61 -17.20
CA PRO A 43 16.73 5.43 -16.23
C PRO A 43 17.42 4.58 -15.17
N SER A 44 18.63 4.98 -14.72
CA SER A 44 19.44 4.18 -13.79
C SER A 44 18.68 3.78 -12.52
N ARG A 45 17.90 4.71 -11.96
CA ARG A 45 17.07 4.48 -10.77
C ARG A 45 16.04 3.36 -10.96
N VAL A 46 15.53 3.19 -12.18
CA VAL A 46 14.60 2.11 -12.53
C VAL A 46 15.35 0.77 -12.65
N GLN A 47 16.59 0.79 -13.15
CA GLN A 47 17.44 -0.40 -13.22
C GLN A 47 17.90 -0.88 -11.83
N GLU A 48 18.03 0.04 -10.87
CA GLU A 48 18.43 -0.24 -9.50
C GLU A 48 17.29 -0.78 -8.61
N LEU A 49 16.05 -0.82 -9.12
CA LEU A 49 14.91 -1.38 -8.40
C LEU A 49 15.12 -2.88 -8.12
N THR A 50 14.97 -3.27 -6.86
CA THR A 50 15.00 -4.67 -6.44
C THR A 50 13.57 -5.20 -6.32
N TYR A 51 13.25 -6.29 -7.02
CA TYR A 51 11.93 -6.92 -7.01
C TYR A 51 11.96 -8.23 -6.23
N LEU A 52 11.21 -8.29 -5.13
CA LEU A 52 11.04 -9.51 -4.34
C LEU A 52 9.66 -10.12 -4.62
N LYS A 53 9.62 -11.45 -4.64
CA LYS A 53 8.38 -12.24 -4.67
C LYS A 53 7.97 -12.54 -3.23
N THR A 54 7.03 -11.78 -2.71
CA THR A 54 6.57 -11.87 -1.32
C THR A 54 5.35 -12.76 -1.23
N ASP A 55 5.36 -13.72 -0.29
CA ASP A 55 4.25 -14.64 -0.06
C ASP A 55 3.07 -13.95 0.64
N ALA A 56 1.98 -13.80 -0.11
CA ALA A 56 0.71 -13.27 0.40
C ALA A 56 -0.13 -14.32 1.14
N SER A 57 0.15 -15.62 0.94
CA SER A 57 -0.56 -16.70 1.64
C SER A 57 -0.10 -16.87 3.08
N MET A 58 1.14 -16.47 3.38
CA MET A 58 1.82 -16.63 4.67
C MET A 58 1.67 -18.05 5.24
N GLY A 59 1.74 -19.05 4.36
CA GLY A 59 1.60 -20.47 4.68
C GLY A 59 0.17 -20.97 4.96
N ILE A 60 -0.87 -20.14 4.80
CA ILE A 60 -2.26 -20.51 5.06
C ILE A 60 -2.98 -20.82 3.74
N LYS A 61 -3.64 -21.99 3.68
CA LYS A 61 -4.38 -22.44 2.50
C LYS A 61 -5.57 -21.51 2.20
N GLY A 62 -5.77 -21.20 0.92
CA GLY A 62 -6.87 -20.38 0.41
C GLY A 62 -6.34 -19.22 -0.43
N LEU A 63 -7.25 -18.46 -1.02
CA LEU A 63 -6.88 -17.20 -1.67
C LEU A 63 -6.46 -16.19 -0.60
N PRO A 64 -5.29 -15.53 -0.72
CA PRO A 64 -4.98 -14.33 0.05
C PRO A 64 -6.10 -13.29 -0.01
N GLN A 65 -6.36 -12.61 1.10
CA GLN A 65 -7.47 -11.66 1.23
C GLN A 65 -7.09 -10.42 2.02
N SER A 66 -7.75 -9.30 1.73
CA SER A 66 -7.30 -7.97 2.14
C SER A 66 -7.28 -7.76 3.65
N ALA A 67 -8.29 -8.20 4.40
CA ALA A 67 -8.33 -7.92 5.84
C ALA A 67 -7.13 -8.56 6.58
N THR A 68 -6.81 -9.81 6.27
CA THR A 68 -5.65 -10.53 6.85
C THR A 68 -4.32 -10.07 6.25
N GLY A 69 -4.26 -9.87 4.94
CA GLY A 69 -3.05 -9.42 4.26
C GLY A 69 -2.59 -8.05 4.77
N GLN A 70 -3.49 -7.06 4.73
CA GLN A 70 -3.21 -5.71 5.24
C GLN A 70 -2.90 -5.71 6.73
N THR A 71 -3.64 -6.45 7.57
CA THR A 71 -3.30 -6.53 9.01
C THR A 71 -1.85 -6.99 9.20
N SER A 72 -1.38 -7.96 8.41
CA SER A 72 -0.01 -8.47 8.49
C SER A 72 1.01 -7.44 8.00
N LEU A 73 0.73 -6.76 6.89
CA LEU A 73 1.54 -5.66 6.35
C LEU A 73 1.75 -4.51 7.34
N TRP A 74 0.78 -4.25 8.22
CA TRP A 74 0.83 -3.12 9.15
C TRP A 74 1.34 -3.46 10.54
N THR A 75 1.43 -4.74 10.88
CA THR A 75 1.67 -5.14 12.27
C THR A 75 2.77 -6.16 12.44
N GLY A 76 3.20 -6.83 11.38
CA GLY A 76 4.19 -7.90 11.45
C GLY A 76 3.68 -9.21 12.06
N ILE A 77 2.40 -9.25 12.44
CA ILE A 77 1.72 -10.46 12.93
C ILE A 77 1.16 -11.23 11.74
N ASN A 78 1.37 -12.55 11.69
CA ASN A 78 0.70 -13.41 10.71
C ASN A 78 -0.82 -13.50 11.01
N ALA A 79 -1.60 -12.56 10.45
CA ALA A 79 -3.01 -12.44 10.76
C ALA A 79 -3.85 -13.63 10.26
N CYS A 80 -3.51 -14.21 9.12
CA CYS A 80 -4.21 -15.39 8.62
C CYS A 80 -3.90 -16.63 9.47
N GLN A 81 -2.71 -16.74 10.05
CA GLN A 81 -2.39 -17.80 11.02
C GLN A 81 -3.20 -17.62 12.31
N VAL A 82 -3.29 -16.39 12.83
CA VAL A 82 -4.11 -16.08 14.02
C VAL A 82 -5.58 -16.48 13.81
N LEU A 83 -6.14 -16.21 12.63
CA LEU A 83 -7.52 -16.58 12.31
C LEU A 83 -7.69 -18.01 11.77
N ASN A 84 -6.58 -18.70 11.49
CA ASN A 84 -6.54 -19.98 10.76
C ASN A 84 -7.32 -19.96 9.42
N ARG A 85 -7.37 -18.80 8.75
CA ARG A 85 -7.99 -18.58 7.44
C ARG A 85 -7.66 -17.20 6.91
N HIS A 86 -7.85 -17.01 5.61
CA HIS A 86 -7.89 -15.70 4.98
C HIS A 86 -9.24 -15.01 5.24
N MET A 87 -9.22 -13.69 5.39
CA MET A 87 -10.44 -12.88 5.61
C MET A 87 -10.47 -11.70 4.65
N SER A 88 -11.60 -11.54 3.95
CA SER A 88 -11.84 -10.44 3.01
C SER A 88 -12.53 -9.25 3.67
N GLY A 89 -12.50 -8.09 3.00
CA GLY A 89 -13.19 -6.88 3.43
C GLY A 89 -12.55 -6.22 4.65
N PHE A 90 -13.36 -5.87 5.65
CA PHE A 90 -12.90 -5.09 6.81
C PHE A 90 -12.30 -5.97 7.91
N PRO A 91 -11.30 -5.48 8.66
CA PRO A 91 -10.74 -6.18 9.82
C PRO A 91 -11.82 -6.65 10.81
N THR A 92 -11.74 -7.93 11.22
CA THR A 92 -12.61 -8.50 12.25
C THR A 92 -12.26 -7.93 13.63
N PHE A 93 -13.03 -8.30 14.66
CA PHE A 93 -12.72 -7.91 16.04
C PHE A 93 -11.28 -8.30 16.46
N THR A 94 -10.85 -9.53 16.15
CA THR A 94 -9.49 -9.99 16.47
C THR A 94 -8.45 -9.19 15.70
N LEU A 95 -8.65 -8.94 14.40
CA LEU A 95 -7.70 -8.16 13.60
C LEU A 95 -7.59 -6.71 14.07
N LYS A 96 -8.71 -6.10 14.47
CA LYS A 96 -8.71 -4.75 15.08
C LYS A 96 -7.90 -4.70 16.37
N ARG A 97 -7.93 -5.76 17.20
CA ARG A 97 -7.10 -5.85 18.41
C ARG A 97 -5.60 -5.94 18.07
N ILE A 98 -5.24 -6.69 17.01
CA ILE A 98 -3.86 -6.76 16.53
C ILE A 98 -3.42 -5.37 16.07
N ILE A 99 -4.19 -4.71 15.20
CA ILE A 99 -3.87 -3.36 14.68
C ILE A 99 -3.76 -2.34 15.83
N ALA A 100 -4.69 -2.35 16.79
CA ALA A 100 -4.67 -1.41 17.90
C ALA A 100 -3.41 -1.54 18.77
N LYS A 101 -2.85 -2.75 18.89
CA LYS A 101 -1.64 -3.02 19.67
C LYS A 101 -0.35 -2.82 18.87
N TYR A 102 -0.34 -3.27 17.62
CA TYR A 102 0.88 -3.42 16.82
C TYR A 102 0.88 -2.60 15.53
N SER A 103 0.01 -1.59 15.39
CA SER A 103 0.09 -0.63 14.28
C SER A 103 1.51 -0.10 14.14
N ILE A 104 2.07 -0.21 12.93
CA ILE A 104 3.42 0.28 12.62
C ILE A 104 3.56 1.78 12.93
N ILE A 105 2.53 2.60 12.68
CA ILE A 105 2.54 4.02 13.00
C ILE A 105 2.63 4.23 14.50
N ARG A 106 1.81 3.50 15.28
CA ARG A 106 1.82 3.58 16.74
C ARG A 106 3.19 3.19 17.30
N ILE A 107 3.73 2.04 16.87
CA ILE A 107 5.02 1.54 17.34
C ILE A 107 6.13 2.56 17.07
N LEU A 108 6.17 3.15 15.87
CA LEU A 108 7.19 4.12 15.54
C LEU A 108 7.06 5.40 16.36
N GLU A 109 5.84 5.94 16.51
CA GLU A 109 5.59 7.15 17.33
C GLU A 109 5.93 6.93 18.81
N GLU A 110 5.55 5.78 19.40
CA GLU A 110 5.90 5.42 20.79
C GLU A 110 7.42 5.28 21.00
N ASN A 111 8.19 5.09 19.93
CA ASN A 111 9.66 5.01 19.95
C ASN A 111 10.34 6.28 19.44
N GLY A 112 9.62 7.40 19.36
CA GLY A 112 10.18 8.72 19.02
C GLY A 112 10.41 8.96 17.53
N PHE A 113 9.89 8.09 16.66
CA PHE A 113 9.92 8.28 15.21
C PHE A 113 8.62 8.88 14.71
N LYS A 114 8.71 9.85 13.80
CA LYS A 114 7.53 10.46 13.17
C LYS A 114 7.03 9.57 12.03
N ALA A 115 5.82 9.03 12.14
CA ALA A 115 5.22 8.14 11.15
C ALA A 115 3.80 8.59 10.78
N ASP A 116 3.39 8.50 9.52
CA ASP A 116 2.08 9.01 9.10
C ASP A 116 1.45 8.23 7.94
N LEU A 117 0.12 8.16 7.92
CA LEU A 117 -0.67 7.76 6.76
C LEU A 117 -1.04 8.99 5.93
N LEU A 118 -0.65 9.00 4.66
CA LEU A 118 -0.80 10.17 3.78
C LEU A 118 -2.19 10.29 3.15
N ASN A 119 -3.01 9.25 3.20
CA ASN A 119 -4.34 9.26 2.59
C ASN A 119 -5.22 10.35 3.21
N CYS A 120 -5.64 11.31 2.39
CA CYS A 120 -6.59 12.35 2.71
C CYS A 120 -8.03 11.91 2.42
N TYR A 121 -8.96 12.32 3.27
CA TYR A 121 -10.35 11.88 3.22
C TYR A 121 -11.32 13.05 3.10
N THR A 122 -12.40 12.84 2.33
CA THR A 122 -13.47 13.82 2.18
C THR A 122 -14.35 13.89 3.44
N PRO A 123 -15.11 14.98 3.64
CA PRO A 123 -16.12 15.06 4.71
C PRO A 123 -17.14 13.91 4.64
N GLY A 124 -17.53 13.50 3.43
CA GLY A 124 -18.44 12.36 3.22
C GLY A 124 -17.87 11.04 3.76
N PHE A 125 -16.57 10.80 3.65
CA PHE A 125 -15.93 9.63 4.25
C PHE A 125 -15.88 9.72 5.78
N ALA A 126 -15.56 10.89 6.33
CA ALA A 126 -15.58 11.11 7.77
C ALA A 126 -16.99 10.85 8.37
N GLU A 127 -18.05 11.28 7.69
CA GLU A 127 -19.42 10.92 8.06
C GLU A 127 -19.71 9.42 7.93
N HIS A 128 -19.21 8.78 6.88
CA HIS A 128 -19.39 7.35 6.67
C HIS A 128 -18.81 6.53 7.83
N ILE A 129 -17.59 6.84 8.28
CA ILE A 129 -16.96 6.17 9.43
C ILE A 129 -17.77 6.41 10.71
N LYS A 130 -18.22 7.64 10.95
CA LYS A 130 -19.05 7.96 12.13
C LYS A 130 -20.35 7.14 12.16
N LYS A 131 -20.99 6.94 10.99
CA LYS A 131 -22.22 6.15 10.85
C LYS A 131 -21.94 4.63 10.88
N ASN A 132 -20.76 4.20 10.44
CA ASN A 132 -20.39 2.79 10.27
C ASN A 132 -19.04 2.44 10.96
N PRO A 133 -18.89 2.61 12.29
CA PRO A 133 -17.61 2.44 12.98
C PRO A 133 -17.05 1.00 12.93
N ARG A 134 -17.87 0.04 12.48
CA ARG A 134 -17.44 -1.34 12.25
C ARG A 134 -16.77 -1.55 10.88
N HIS A 135 -17.04 -0.70 9.90
CA HIS A 135 -16.57 -0.80 8.52
C HIS A 135 -15.49 0.24 8.24
N VAL A 136 -14.30 -0.01 8.77
CA VAL A 136 -13.12 0.85 8.61
C VAL A 136 -11.98 -0.01 8.09
N SER A 137 -11.28 0.46 7.04
CA SER A 137 -10.17 -0.29 6.43
C SER A 137 -9.01 -0.48 7.40
N ALA A 138 -8.15 -1.46 7.13
CA ALA A 138 -6.97 -1.70 7.95
C ALA A 138 -6.00 -0.49 7.94
N SER A 139 -5.82 0.14 6.77
CA SER A 139 -5.05 1.37 6.60
C SER A 139 -5.57 2.53 7.45
N THR A 140 -6.89 2.78 7.47
CA THR A 140 -7.44 3.84 8.33
C THR A 140 -7.27 3.50 9.82
N LEU A 141 -7.41 2.22 10.20
CA LEU A 141 -7.24 1.79 11.58
C LEU A 141 -5.82 1.96 12.12
N ILE A 142 -4.76 1.89 11.29
CA ILE A 142 -3.39 2.04 11.77
C ILE A 142 -3.08 3.48 12.21
N GLN A 143 -3.65 4.47 11.52
CA GLN A 143 -3.56 5.89 11.90
C GLN A 143 -4.33 6.13 13.20
N MET A 144 -5.55 5.61 13.30
CA MET A 144 -6.39 5.73 14.50
C MET A 144 -5.76 5.04 15.72
N ALA A 145 -5.04 3.93 15.52
CA ALA A 145 -4.36 3.20 16.59
C ALA A 145 -3.19 3.99 17.22
N ALA A 146 -2.67 5.00 16.53
CA ALA A 146 -1.66 5.92 17.03
C ALA A 146 -2.26 7.21 17.63
N ASP A 147 -3.58 7.26 17.84
CA ASP A 147 -4.33 8.44 18.30
C ASP A 147 -4.12 9.69 17.42
N LYS A 148 -3.76 9.49 16.14
CA LYS A 148 -3.57 10.57 15.16
C LYS A 148 -4.88 10.85 14.41
N PRO A 149 -5.19 12.13 14.11
CA PRO A 149 -6.32 12.44 13.24
C PRO A 149 -6.08 11.84 11.84
N LEU A 150 -7.19 11.50 11.18
CA LEU A 150 -7.16 11.21 9.75
C LEU A 150 -6.95 12.51 8.98
N LYS A 151 -6.12 12.49 7.94
CA LYS A 151 -5.91 13.65 7.09
C LYS A 151 -7.17 14.01 6.32
N ASP A 152 -7.45 15.29 6.20
CA ASP A 152 -8.64 15.79 5.52
C ASP A 152 -8.31 16.56 4.23
N MET A 153 -9.28 17.32 3.76
CA MET A 153 -9.13 18.11 2.54
C MET A 153 -8.24 19.33 2.73
N ASP A 154 -8.09 19.86 3.95
CA ASP A 154 -7.16 20.95 4.24
C ASP A 154 -5.71 20.43 4.18
N ASP A 155 -5.45 19.25 4.74
CA ASP A 155 -4.15 18.57 4.57
C ASP A 155 -3.82 18.36 3.08
N LEU A 156 -4.80 17.97 2.27
CA LEU A 156 -4.60 17.77 0.83
C LEU A 156 -4.29 19.09 0.08
N ARG A 157 -4.93 20.20 0.48
CA ARG A 157 -4.66 21.53 -0.08
C ARG A 157 -3.28 22.04 0.30
N GLU A 158 -2.83 21.75 1.50
CA GLU A 158 -1.51 22.15 2.02
C GLU A 158 -0.37 21.25 1.52
N GLY A 159 -0.66 20.22 0.71
CA GLY A 159 0.35 19.27 0.23
C GLY A 159 0.88 18.34 1.31
N LYS A 160 0.13 18.16 2.40
CA LYS A 160 0.48 17.30 3.55
C LYS A 160 0.00 15.86 3.43
N GLY A 161 -0.55 15.49 2.28
CA GLY A 161 -1.07 14.16 2.00
C GLY A 161 -1.47 13.99 0.55
N LEU A 162 -2.02 12.82 0.25
CA LEU A 162 -2.40 12.37 -1.09
C LEU A 162 -3.84 11.90 -1.09
N TYR A 163 -4.56 12.15 -2.17
CA TYR A 163 -5.86 11.52 -2.37
C TYR A 163 -5.70 10.12 -2.97
N MET A 164 -6.69 9.26 -2.78
CA MET A 164 -6.61 7.83 -3.09
C MET A 164 -6.34 7.48 -4.58
N ASP A 165 -6.59 8.39 -5.52
CA ASP A 165 -6.42 8.15 -6.96
C ASP A 165 -5.27 8.94 -7.60
N ILE A 166 -4.44 9.62 -6.81
CA ILE A 166 -3.28 10.44 -7.20
C ILE A 166 -3.65 11.62 -8.12
N SER A 167 -4.18 11.31 -9.31
CA SER A 167 -4.62 12.22 -10.37
C SER A 167 -5.82 13.10 -10.00
N ARG A 168 -6.54 12.81 -8.90
CA ARG A 168 -7.76 13.52 -8.47
C ARG A 168 -8.92 13.47 -9.47
N ASP A 169 -8.89 12.58 -10.46
CA ASP A 169 -9.99 12.39 -11.41
C ASP A 169 -11.26 11.85 -10.72
N PHE A 170 -11.12 10.87 -9.84
CA PHE A 170 -12.20 10.39 -8.99
C PHE A 170 -12.67 11.48 -8.01
N LEU A 171 -11.76 12.20 -7.37
CA LEU A 171 -12.13 13.30 -6.47
C LEU A 171 -12.97 14.35 -7.20
N ARG A 172 -12.53 14.77 -8.37
CA ARG A 172 -13.23 15.75 -9.22
C ARG A 172 -14.61 15.28 -9.65
N LYS A 173 -14.79 13.97 -9.90
CA LYS A 173 -16.06 13.38 -10.35
C LYS A 173 -17.06 13.13 -9.22
N PHE A 174 -16.58 12.62 -8.08
CA PHE A 174 -17.43 12.08 -7.01
C PHE A 174 -17.36 12.88 -5.70
N GLY A 175 -16.39 13.80 -5.56
CA GLY A 175 -16.23 14.63 -4.36
C GLY A 175 -17.08 15.90 -4.34
N ARG A 176 -17.72 16.27 -5.46
CA ARG A 176 -18.48 17.52 -5.62
C ARG A 176 -19.70 17.64 -4.70
N ASP A 177 -20.19 16.53 -4.18
CA ASP A 177 -21.29 16.54 -3.21
C ASP A 177 -20.85 17.07 -1.84
N PHE A 178 -19.53 17.12 -1.59
CA PHE A 178 -18.94 17.46 -0.29
C PHE A 178 -17.89 18.57 -0.37
N ILE A 179 -17.56 19.05 -1.57
CA ILE A 179 -16.50 20.02 -1.84
C ILE A 179 -17.04 21.06 -2.79
N ASP A 180 -16.76 22.34 -2.51
CA ASP A 180 -17.16 23.44 -3.38
C ASP A 180 -16.62 23.25 -4.81
N LYS A 181 -17.49 23.50 -5.80
CA LYS A 181 -17.19 23.25 -7.22
C LYS A 181 -15.98 24.01 -7.76
N ASP A 182 -15.66 25.15 -7.14
CA ASP A 182 -14.58 26.06 -7.53
C ASP A 182 -13.33 25.86 -6.64
N ASP A 183 -13.32 24.83 -5.79
CA ASP A 183 -12.19 24.53 -4.92
C ASP A 183 -11.00 23.99 -5.75
N PRO A 184 -9.79 24.58 -5.60
CA PRO A 184 -8.59 24.13 -6.31
C PRO A 184 -8.23 22.66 -6.04
N VAL A 185 -8.69 22.07 -4.93
CA VAL A 185 -8.43 20.66 -4.63
C VAL A 185 -9.03 19.71 -5.67
N LEU A 186 -10.05 20.16 -6.43
CA LEU A 186 -10.69 19.40 -7.51
C LEU A 186 -9.92 19.47 -8.84
N GLU A 187 -8.81 20.21 -8.91
CA GLU A 187 -7.95 20.24 -10.10
C GLU A 187 -7.27 18.88 -10.31
N ILE A 188 -7.34 18.40 -11.56
CA ILE A 188 -6.65 17.18 -11.97
C ILE A 188 -5.15 17.38 -11.79
N GLN A 189 -4.51 16.39 -11.17
CA GLN A 189 -3.08 16.40 -10.95
C GLN A 189 -2.36 15.50 -11.96
N ASP A 190 -1.14 15.91 -12.31
CA ASP A 190 -0.19 15.04 -12.98
C ASP A 190 0.41 14.07 -11.94
N PRO A 191 0.26 12.75 -12.11
CA PRO A 191 0.82 11.76 -11.20
C PRO A 191 2.33 11.90 -11.01
N TYR A 192 3.10 12.18 -12.07
CA TYR A 192 4.57 12.35 -11.97
C TYR A 192 4.91 13.53 -11.07
N LYS A 193 4.30 14.69 -11.33
CA LYS A 193 4.50 15.89 -10.51
C LYS A 193 4.10 15.64 -9.05
N THR A 194 2.98 14.95 -8.84
CA THR A 194 2.49 14.59 -7.50
C THR A 194 3.49 13.73 -6.73
N GLY A 195 4.07 12.71 -7.38
CA GLY A 195 5.12 11.87 -6.81
C GLY A 195 6.40 12.64 -6.52
N ASN A 196 6.77 13.58 -7.39
CA ASN A 196 7.95 14.40 -7.21
C ASN A 196 7.81 15.39 -6.03
N GLU A 197 6.63 15.98 -5.85
CA GLU A 197 6.38 17.01 -4.84
C GLU A 197 6.13 16.43 -3.43
N ILE A 198 5.56 15.23 -3.31
CA ILE A 198 5.24 14.65 -1.99
C ILE A 198 6.49 14.29 -1.18
N ILE A 199 7.57 13.84 -1.85
CA ILE A 199 8.81 13.43 -1.18
C ILE A 199 9.46 14.55 -0.37
N PRO A 200 9.77 15.74 -0.94
CA PRO A 200 10.31 16.85 -0.16
C PRO A 200 9.34 17.35 0.92
N ALA A 201 8.02 17.31 0.68
CA ALA A 201 7.02 17.74 1.66
C ALA A 201 7.00 16.86 2.92
N MET A 202 7.43 15.61 2.80
CA MET A 202 7.39 14.62 3.87
C MET A 202 8.74 14.37 4.57
N LYS A 203 9.81 15.11 4.22
CA LYS A 203 11.19 14.86 4.70
C LYS A 203 11.38 14.79 6.22
N ASP A 204 10.54 15.46 7.00
CA ASP A 204 10.61 15.41 8.46
C ASP A 204 10.05 14.10 9.07
N HIS A 205 9.57 13.17 8.23
CA HIS A 205 9.04 11.88 8.67
C HIS A 205 10.08 10.77 8.52
N THR A 206 10.02 9.83 9.47
CA THR A 206 10.75 8.56 9.36
C THR A 206 10.02 7.59 8.45
N LEU A 207 8.69 7.51 8.53
CA LEU A 207 7.85 6.64 7.70
C LEU A 207 6.62 7.40 7.19
N CYS A 208 6.35 7.31 5.90
CA CYS A 208 5.09 7.74 5.29
C CYS A 208 4.47 6.59 4.53
N ILE A 209 3.23 6.24 4.86
CA ILE A 209 2.46 5.20 4.17
C ILE A 209 1.43 5.86 3.24
N TYR A 210 1.32 5.37 2.02
CA TYR A 210 0.26 5.74 1.08
C TYR A 210 -0.42 4.51 0.52
N GLU A 211 -1.75 4.45 0.63
CA GLU A 211 -2.59 3.39 0.09
C GLU A 211 -3.24 3.82 -1.24
N TYR A 212 -3.12 2.96 -2.25
CA TYR A 212 -3.83 3.02 -3.51
C TYR A 212 -4.66 1.74 -3.69
N PHE A 213 -5.98 1.82 -3.51
CA PHE A 213 -6.87 0.63 -3.52
C PHE A 213 -7.65 0.42 -4.83
N ILE A 214 -7.45 1.27 -5.84
CA ILE A 214 -8.30 1.25 -7.05
C ILE A 214 -7.99 0.03 -7.92
N THR A 215 -6.75 -0.45 -7.91
CA THR A 215 -6.28 -1.62 -8.64
C THR A 215 -7.10 -2.87 -8.32
N ASP A 216 -7.37 -3.15 -7.04
CA ASP A 216 -8.22 -4.26 -6.63
C ASP A 216 -9.67 -4.15 -7.15
N LYS A 217 -10.27 -2.95 -7.02
CA LYS A 217 -11.62 -2.68 -7.56
C LYS A 217 -11.71 -2.82 -9.07
N VAL A 218 -10.63 -2.51 -9.78
CA VAL A 218 -10.51 -2.67 -11.23
C VAL A 218 -10.36 -4.15 -11.59
N GLY A 219 -9.54 -4.88 -10.82
CA GLY A 219 -9.33 -6.32 -10.94
C GLY A 219 -10.63 -7.11 -10.82
N HIS A 220 -11.38 -6.91 -9.73
CA HIS A 220 -12.70 -7.52 -9.52
C HIS A 220 -13.72 -7.22 -10.63
N LYS A 221 -13.56 -6.10 -11.35
CA LYS A 221 -14.44 -5.73 -12.47
C LYS A 221 -13.93 -6.20 -13.82
N MET A 222 -12.77 -6.87 -13.87
CA MET A 222 -12.06 -7.27 -15.09
C MET A 222 -11.94 -6.09 -16.08
N ASN A 223 -11.71 -4.88 -15.55
CA ASN A 223 -11.81 -3.65 -16.31
C ASN A 223 -10.47 -3.25 -16.93
N TRP A 224 -10.23 -3.70 -18.16
CA TRP A 224 -9.02 -3.42 -18.93
C TRP A 224 -8.68 -1.93 -19.07
N LYS A 225 -9.66 -1.06 -19.32
CA LYS A 225 -9.43 0.39 -19.42
C LYS A 225 -9.08 1.01 -18.07
N GLY A 226 -9.70 0.50 -17.01
CA GLY A 226 -9.33 0.88 -15.64
C GLY A 226 -7.90 0.46 -15.32
N ALA A 227 -7.50 -0.74 -15.74
CA ALA A 227 -6.16 -1.27 -15.52
C ALA A 227 -5.09 -0.44 -16.23
N GLU A 228 -5.31 -0.10 -17.51
CA GLU A 228 -4.44 0.80 -18.27
C GLU A 228 -4.23 2.14 -17.54
N LYS A 229 -5.32 2.75 -17.05
CA LYS A 229 -5.23 4.02 -16.31
C LYS A 229 -4.50 3.86 -14.98
N CYS A 230 -4.82 2.86 -14.17
CA CYS A 230 -4.15 2.61 -12.89
C CYS A 230 -2.65 2.38 -13.08
N ILE A 231 -2.26 1.54 -14.04
CA ILE A 231 -0.85 1.25 -14.35
C ILE A 231 -0.14 2.54 -14.76
N SER A 232 -0.72 3.31 -15.69
CA SER A 232 -0.14 4.57 -16.14
C SER A 232 0.01 5.60 -15.01
N ASP A 233 -1.03 5.79 -14.18
CA ASP A 233 -0.97 6.76 -13.08
C ASP A 233 0.11 6.36 -12.05
N LEU A 234 0.14 5.09 -11.68
CA LEU A 234 1.08 4.57 -10.68
C LEU A 234 2.53 4.56 -11.19
N GLU A 235 2.79 4.15 -12.44
CA GLU A 235 4.16 4.21 -13.00
C GLU A 235 4.68 5.65 -13.06
N ASN A 236 3.86 6.60 -13.50
CA ASN A 236 4.26 8.01 -13.54
C ASN A 236 4.49 8.56 -12.13
N PHE A 237 3.60 8.26 -11.17
CA PHE A 237 3.76 8.66 -9.78
C PHE A 237 5.05 8.10 -9.15
N LEU A 238 5.30 6.81 -9.32
CA LEU A 238 6.50 6.17 -8.78
C LEU A 238 7.77 6.70 -9.45
N LEU A 239 7.74 7.02 -10.75
CA LEU A 239 8.87 7.68 -11.41
C LEU A 239 9.16 9.06 -10.79
N GLY A 240 8.13 9.86 -10.55
CA GLY A 240 8.28 11.15 -9.87
C GLY A 240 8.86 11.01 -8.45
N VAL A 241 8.41 9.98 -7.72
CA VAL A 241 8.97 9.61 -6.41
C VAL A 241 10.45 9.26 -6.51
N LEU A 242 10.83 8.37 -7.44
CA LEU A 242 12.22 7.95 -7.64
C LEU A 242 13.13 9.14 -7.96
N ASP A 243 12.66 10.10 -8.76
CA ASP A 243 13.43 11.29 -9.14
C ASP A 243 13.61 12.29 -7.99
N ALA A 244 12.66 12.36 -7.06
CA ALA A 244 12.75 13.27 -5.91
C ALA A 244 13.54 12.71 -4.72
N MET A 245 13.68 11.39 -4.62
CA MET A 245 14.36 10.72 -3.52
C MET A 245 15.89 10.86 -3.58
N ASP A 246 16.51 10.95 -2.40
CA ASP A 246 17.94 10.71 -2.22
C ASP A 246 18.16 9.25 -1.78
N PRO A 247 18.67 8.35 -2.63
CA PRO A 247 18.78 6.93 -2.30
C PRO A 247 19.76 6.63 -1.15
N GLU A 248 20.63 7.57 -0.76
CA GLU A 248 21.51 7.41 0.40
C GLU A 248 20.79 7.71 1.72
N GLN A 249 19.67 8.43 1.68
CA GLN A 249 18.91 8.89 2.85
C GLN A 249 17.50 8.33 2.93
N ASP A 250 16.92 8.00 1.78
CA ASP A 250 15.53 7.60 1.61
C ASP A 250 15.42 6.14 1.16
N GLN A 251 14.30 5.51 1.53
CA GLN A 251 13.94 4.16 1.12
C GLN A 251 12.53 4.17 0.53
N LEU A 252 12.36 3.56 -0.64
CA LEU A 252 11.06 3.26 -1.23
C LEU A 252 10.72 1.80 -0.94
N ILE A 253 9.48 1.56 -0.51
CA ILE A 253 8.88 0.23 -0.45
C ILE A 253 7.58 0.30 -1.24
N VAL A 254 7.42 -0.51 -2.28
CA VAL A 254 6.14 -0.69 -2.98
C VAL A 254 5.67 -2.12 -2.77
N THR A 255 4.45 -2.33 -2.28
CA THR A 255 3.94 -3.70 -2.13
C THR A 255 2.44 -3.84 -2.29
N SER A 256 1.96 -5.08 -2.19
CA SER A 256 0.55 -5.45 -2.17
C SER A 256 0.29 -6.47 -1.06
N ASP A 257 -0.97 -6.70 -0.73
CA ASP A 257 -1.45 -7.65 0.26
C ASP A 257 -1.95 -8.96 -0.40
N HIS A 258 -2.28 -8.90 -1.69
CA HIS A 258 -2.63 -10.07 -2.51
C HIS A 258 -2.54 -9.74 -4.01
N GLY A 259 -2.57 -10.77 -4.86
CA GLY A 259 -2.73 -10.60 -6.31
C GLY A 259 -4.20 -10.42 -6.71
N ASN A 260 -4.44 -9.73 -7.82
CA ASN A 260 -5.73 -9.57 -8.48
C ASN A 260 -5.51 -9.05 -9.92
N LEU A 261 -5.02 -7.80 -10.04
CA LEU A 261 -4.96 -7.08 -11.31
C LEU A 261 -4.12 -7.77 -12.39
N GLU A 262 -3.17 -8.62 -12.02
CA GLU A 262 -2.30 -9.36 -12.94
C GLU A 262 -2.98 -10.52 -13.68
N ASP A 263 -4.25 -10.81 -13.37
CA ASP A 263 -5.07 -11.80 -14.07
C ASP A 263 -6.52 -11.33 -14.20
N LEU A 264 -6.84 -10.64 -15.30
CA LEU A 264 -8.21 -10.19 -15.59
C LEU A 264 -9.08 -11.23 -16.28
N THR A 265 -8.67 -12.50 -16.30
CA THR A 265 -9.53 -13.60 -16.78
C THR A 265 -10.48 -14.11 -15.70
N VAL A 266 -10.26 -13.69 -14.45
CA VAL A 266 -11.08 -14.02 -13.27
C VAL A 266 -11.44 -12.74 -12.51
N ASP A 267 -12.52 -12.78 -11.73
CA ASP A 267 -13.01 -11.67 -10.90
C ASP A 267 -12.67 -11.83 -9.40
N VAL A 268 -11.77 -12.75 -9.08
CA VAL A 268 -11.32 -13.08 -7.72
C VAL A 268 -9.81 -12.86 -7.59
N HIS A 269 -9.33 -12.79 -6.35
CA HIS A 269 -7.89 -12.71 -6.08
C HIS A 269 -7.14 -13.94 -6.60
N THR A 270 -5.83 -13.80 -6.75
CA THR A 270 -4.94 -14.89 -7.17
C THR A 270 -4.11 -15.42 -6.00
N VAL A 271 -3.42 -16.54 -6.23
CA VAL A 271 -2.39 -17.06 -5.31
C VAL A 271 -0.98 -16.63 -5.70
N ASN A 272 -0.85 -15.67 -6.63
CA ASN A 272 0.44 -15.23 -7.10
C ASN A 272 1.19 -14.52 -5.97
N PRO A 273 2.53 -14.65 -5.91
CA PRO A 273 3.33 -13.81 -5.02
C PRO A 273 3.12 -12.34 -5.40
N VAL A 274 3.14 -11.48 -4.40
CA VAL A 274 3.00 -10.04 -4.58
C VAL A 274 4.38 -9.40 -4.75
N PRO A 275 4.49 -8.25 -5.43
CA PRO A 275 5.74 -7.52 -5.47
C PRO A 275 6.04 -6.91 -4.11
N THR A 276 7.28 -7.01 -3.66
CA THR A 276 7.89 -6.00 -2.78
C THR A 276 9.04 -5.37 -3.56
N ILE A 277 8.84 -4.14 -4.02
CA ILE A 277 9.82 -3.37 -4.78
C ILE A 277 10.58 -2.46 -3.82
N LEU A 278 11.90 -2.54 -3.83
CA LEU A 278 12.79 -1.80 -2.95
C LEU A 278 13.74 -0.90 -3.75
N TYR A 279 13.99 0.30 -3.23
CA TYR A 279 15.00 1.23 -3.74
C TYR A 279 15.50 2.17 -2.65
N GLY A 280 16.82 2.36 -2.57
CA GLY A 280 17.46 3.30 -1.64
C GLY A 280 18.10 2.65 -0.42
N LYS A 281 18.23 3.45 0.65
CA LYS A 281 19.20 3.32 1.75
C LYS A 281 19.27 1.94 2.41
N PHE A 282 18.13 1.28 2.58
CA PHE A 282 17.99 0.04 3.33
C PHE A 282 17.78 -1.18 2.45
N THR A 283 17.82 -1.03 1.12
CA THR A 283 17.50 -2.10 0.15
C THR A 283 18.33 -3.37 0.40
N GLU A 284 19.65 -3.23 0.56
CA GLU A 284 20.54 -4.36 0.83
C GLU A 284 20.26 -5.05 2.17
N GLN A 285 19.80 -4.31 3.19
CA GLN A 285 19.44 -4.88 4.49
C GLN A 285 18.09 -5.59 4.47
N MET A 286 17.17 -5.14 3.63
CA MET A 286 15.78 -5.64 3.55
C MET A 286 15.64 -6.84 2.61
N LYS A 287 16.37 -6.88 1.49
CA LYS A 287 16.10 -7.82 0.38
C LYS A 287 16.13 -9.29 0.76
N ASP A 288 17.02 -9.67 1.70
CA ASP A 288 17.19 -11.06 2.13
C ASP A 288 16.32 -11.42 3.35
N LYS A 289 15.58 -10.45 3.90
CA LYS A 289 14.75 -10.63 5.10
C LYS A 289 13.25 -10.73 4.80
N ILE A 290 12.82 -10.19 3.66
CA ILE A 290 11.40 -10.14 3.30
C ILE A 290 11.07 -11.37 2.47
N HIS A 291 10.29 -12.29 3.03
CA HIS A 291 9.79 -13.47 2.34
C HIS A 291 8.25 -13.50 2.27
N ALA A 292 7.58 -12.92 3.26
CA ALA A 292 6.13 -12.85 3.37
C ALA A 292 5.69 -11.46 3.87
N LEU A 293 4.39 -11.13 3.74
CA LEU A 293 3.85 -9.79 4.06
C LEU A 293 4.25 -9.29 5.45
N LYS A 294 4.20 -10.19 6.44
CA LYS A 294 4.50 -9.89 7.84
C LYS A 294 5.95 -9.48 8.07
N ASP A 295 6.86 -9.82 7.16
CA ASP A 295 8.29 -9.53 7.33
C ASP A 295 8.61 -8.06 7.05
N ILE A 296 7.75 -7.34 6.33
CA ILE A 296 7.99 -5.94 5.95
C ILE A 296 8.07 -5.03 7.19
N PRO A 297 7.12 -5.05 8.15
CA PRO A 297 7.27 -4.31 9.41
C PRO A 297 8.54 -4.68 10.19
N HIS A 298 8.86 -5.96 10.30
CA HIS A 298 10.07 -6.43 11.00
C HIS A 298 11.35 -5.89 10.35
N ALA A 299 11.42 -5.92 9.01
CA ALA A 299 12.54 -5.37 8.27
C ALA A 299 12.69 -3.86 8.49
N ILE A 300 11.58 -3.12 8.57
CA ILE A 300 11.59 -1.68 8.90
C ILE A 300 12.14 -1.45 10.32
N TYR A 301 11.66 -2.22 11.32
CA TYR A 301 12.16 -2.09 12.69
C TYR A 301 13.65 -2.39 12.80
N ASP A 302 14.13 -3.44 12.15
CA ASP A 302 15.55 -3.80 12.10
C ASP A 302 16.41 -2.66 11.51
N CYS A 303 15.95 -1.99 10.46
CA CYS A 303 16.65 -0.86 9.84
C CYS A 303 16.70 0.37 10.76
N LEU A 304 15.69 0.54 11.62
CA LEU A 304 15.60 1.62 12.59
C LEU A 304 16.23 1.26 13.95
N GLY A 305 16.80 0.06 14.09
CA GLY A 305 17.42 -0.42 15.34
C GLY A 305 16.40 -0.71 16.46
N LEU A 306 15.14 -0.97 16.10
CA LEU A 306 14.06 -1.27 17.04
C LEU A 306 13.91 -2.77 17.26
N GLN A 307 13.75 -3.17 18.53
CA GLN A 307 13.44 -4.54 18.91
C GLN A 307 12.02 -4.60 19.47
N ILE A 308 11.07 -5.10 18.67
CA ILE A 308 9.67 -5.21 19.07
C ILE A 308 9.32 -6.67 19.32
N GLN A 309 8.90 -6.97 20.55
CA GLN A 309 8.42 -8.31 20.91
C GLN A 309 6.97 -8.45 20.45
N MET A 310 6.76 -9.34 19.48
CA MET A 310 5.46 -9.64 18.88
C MET A 310 5.19 -11.13 18.94
N SER A 311 3.93 -11.51 19.14
CA SER A 311 3.54 -12.93 19.18
C SER A 311 2.11 -13.13 18.69
N GLU A 312 1.95 -14.00 17.70
CA GLU A 312 0.64 -14.45 17.22
C GLU A 312 -0.18 -15.11 18.35
N GLN A 313 0.48 -15.79 19.29
CA GLN A 313 -0.17 -16.57 20.35
C GLN A 313 -1.04 -15.72 21.28
N GLU A 314 -0.76 -14.42 21.37
CA GLU A 314 -1.58 -13.49 22.16
C GLU A 314 -3.01 -13.32 21.63
N PHE A 315 -3.22 -13.65 20.35
CA PHE A 315 -4.49 -13.43 19.65
C PHE A 315 -5.17 -14.71 19.19
N VAL A 316 -4.46 -15.85 19.25
CA VAL A 316 -5.07 -17.15 19.00
C VAL A 316 -6.07 -17.41 20.11
N GLN A 317 -7.35 -17.57 19.75
CA GLN A 317 -8.33 -18.07 20.70
C GLN A 317 -7.96 -19.53 21.01
N THR A 318 -7.45 -19.78 22.21
CA THR A 318 -7.44 -21.14 22.74
C THR A 318 -8.88 -21.59 22.83
N SER A 319 -9.21 -22.68 22.14
CA SER A 319 -10.46 -23.39 22.41
C SER A 319 -10.40 -23.86 23.86
N SER A 320 -10.99 -23.09 24.77
CA SER A 320 -11.38 -23.61 26.07
C SER A 320 -12.36 -24.75 25.81
N ASN A 321 -11.96 -25.96 26.21
CA ASN A 321 -12.68 -27.24 26.11
C ASN A 321 -14.19 -27.14 26.28
#